data_AF-A0A0F8XM28-F1
#
_entry.id   AF-A0A0F8XM28-F1
#
_cell.length_a   1.000
_cell.length_b   1.000
_cell.length_c   1.000
_cell.angle_alpha   90.00
_cell.angle_beta   90.00
_cell.angle_gamma   90.00
#
_symmetry.space_group_name_H-M   'P 1'
#
loop_
_entity.id
_entity.type
_entity.pdbx_description
1 polymer ?
#
loop_
_entity_poly.entity_id
_entity_poly.type
_entity_poly.pdbx_seq_one_letter_code
_entity_poly.pdbx_strand_id
1 'polypeptide(L)'
;FKAPPKEWIEFRLERFQETLNKNTKASALALKELLGTIELEPVKDDCVVENGHLIESKPYYLAHSNIATLALLDEKHKGTNWYLLRRR
;
A
#
# COMPACT_ATOMS: atom_id res chain seq x y z
N PHE A 1 14.26 11.55 10.46
CA PHE A 1 13.08 11.87 9.65
C PHE A 1 11.96 12.27 10.60
N LYS A 2 11.39 13.48 10.49
CA LYS A 2 10.19 13.88 11.24
C LYS A 2 9.01 13.70 10.30
N ALA A 3 8.03 12.89 10.69
CA ALA A 3 6.83 12.69 9.89
C ALA A 3 6.09 14.04 9.75
N PRO A 4 5.60 14.38 8.54
CA PRO A 4 4.88 15.62 8.34
C PRO A 4 3.57 15.66 9.15
N PRO A 5 3.06 16.86 9.50
CA PRO A 5 1.79 17.02 10.20
C PRO A 5 0.62 16.44 9.39
N LYS A 6 -0.37 15.87 10.09
CA LYS A 6 -1.53 15.22 9.46
C LYS A 6 -2.29 16.15 8.51
N GLU A 7 -2.56 17.37 8.96
CA GLU A 7 -3.27 18.40 8.19
C GLU A 7 -2.55 18.73 6.87
N TRP A 8 -1.21 18.75 6.89
CA TRP A 8 -0.41 18.97 5.69
C TRP A 8 -0.53 17.81 4.70
N ILE A 9 -0.59 16.57 5.20
CA ILE A 9 -0.79 15.38 4.36
C ILE A 9 -2.18 15.41 3.73
N GLU A 10 -3.22 15.69 4.52
CA GLU A 10 -4.61 15.75 4.05
C GLU A 10 -4.79 16.80 2.95
N PHE A 11 -4.28 18.02 3.16
CA PHE A 11 -4.30 19.09 2.15
C PHE A 11 -3.60 18.67 0.84
N ARG A 12 -2.47 17.97 0.95
CA ARG A 12 -1.72 17.49 -0.23
C ARG A 12 -2.48 16.41 -0.97
N LEU A 13 -3.15 15.50 -0.26
CA LEU A 13 -3.96 14.45 -0.85
C LEU A 13 -5.19 15.01 -1.57
N GLU A 14 -5.86 16.00 -0.99
CA GLU A 14 -7.02 16.65 -1.60
C GLU A 14 -6.66 17.29 -2.94
N ARG A 15 -5.60 18.11 -2.97
CA ARG A 15 -5.12 18.76 -4.20
C ARG A 15 -4.66 17.74 -5.25
N PHE A 16 -4.06 16.64 -4.80
CA PHE A 16 -3.68 15.55 -5.69
C PHE A 16 -4.92 14.90 -6.32
N GLN A 17 -5.94 14.60 -5.51
CA GLN A 17 -7.19 14.02 -5.98
C GLN A 17 -7.93 14.92 -6.97
N GLU A 18 -7.99 16.23 -6.73
CA GLU A 18 -8.54 17.19 -7.70
C GLU A 18 -7.82 17.14 -9.05
N THR A 19 -6.49 17.01 -9.02
CA THR A 19 -5.66 16.95 -10.24
C THR A 19 -5.93 15.66 -11.01
N LEU A 20 -6.04 14.52 -10.30
CA LEU A 20 -6.42 13.24 -10.90
C LEU A 20 -7.82 13.28 -11.52
N ASN A 21 -8.77 13.96 -10.87
CA ASN A 21 -10.15 14.06 -11.36
C ASN A 21 -10.27 14.95 -12.60
N LYS A 22 -9.47 16.02 -12.70
CA LYS A 22 -9.49 16.92 -13.88
C LYS A 22 -9.06 16.23 -15.17
N ASN A 23 -8.09 15.31 -15.10
CA ASN A 23 -7.49 14.66 -16.27
C ASN A 23 -7.41 13.13 -16.11
N THR A 24 -8.52 12.49 -15.72
CA THR A 24 -8.56 11.08 -15.30
C THR A 24 -7.89 10.11 -16.27
N LYS A 25 -8.06 10.27 -17.58
CA LYS A 25 -7.43 9.37 -18.58
C LYS A 25 -5.91 9.47 -18.58
N ALA A 26 -5.37 10.69 -18.61
CA ALA A 26 -3.92 10.93 -18.61
C ALA A 26 -3.31 10.56 -17.26
N SER A 27 -3.99 10.93 -16.17
CA SER A 27 -3.58 10.58 -14.82
C SER A 27 -3.60 9.07 -14.55
N ALA A 28 -4.58 8.33 -15.05
CA ALA A 28 -4.63 6.88 -14.92
C ALA A 28 -3.46 6.20 -15.66
N LEU A 29 -3.07 6.72 -16.82
CA LEU A 29 -1.93 6.18 -17.58
C LEU A 29 -0.61 6.45 -16.85
N ALA A 30 -0.41 7.67 -16.35
CA ALA A 30 0.77 8.01 -15.54
C ALA A 30 0.83 7.20 -14.23
N LEU A 31 -0.31 6.99 -13.56
CA LEU A 31 -0.38 6.14 -12.37
C LEU A 31 -0.07 4.67 -12.69
N LYS A 32 -0.52 4.17 -13.85
CA LYS A 32 -0.17 2.82 -14.31
C LYS A 32 1.33 2.67 -14.52
N GLU A 33 1.99 3.66 -15.11
CA GLU A 33 3.45 3.67 -15.26
C GLU A 33 4.18 3.71 -13.91
N LEU A 34 3.69 4.54 -12.98
CA LEU A 34 4.28 4.69 -11.65
C LEU A 34 4.14 3.43 -10.78
N LEU A 35 2.92 2.88 -10.71
CA LEU A 35 2.62 1.68 -9.92
C LEU A 35 3.20 0.41 -10.56
N GLY A 36 3.42 0.45 -11.88
CA GLY A 36 3.91 -0.70 -12.65
C GLY A 36 2.87 -1.81 -12.75
N THR A 37 3.35 -3.02 -13.04
CA THR A 37 2.52 -4.22 -13.09
C THR A 37 2.04 -4.56 -11.68
N ILE A 38 0.72 -4.68 -11.52
CA ILE A 38 0.12 -5.13 -10.26
C ILE A 38 0.14 -6.66 -10.24
N GLU A 39 0.89 -7.23 -9.30
CA GLU A 39 0.93 -8.67 -9.06
C GLU A 39 -0.02 -9.01 -7.92
N LEU A 40 -0.73 -10.14 -8.02
CA LEU A 40 -1.63 -10.61 -6.97
C LEU A 40 -1.02 -11.84 -6.31
N GLU A 41 -0.78 -11.76 -5.01
CA GLU A 41 -0.33 -12.89 -4.21
C GLU A 41 -1.51 -13.45 -3.39
N PRO A 42 -1.87 -14.74 -3.55
CA PRO A 42 -2.88 -15.36 -2.71
C PRO A 42 -2.35 -15.50 -1.29
N VAL A 43 -3.02 -14.86 -0.33
CA VAL A 43 -2.75 -15.02 1.09
C VAL A 43 -3.79 -15.97 1.66
N LYS A 44 -3.32 -17.15 2.06
CA LYS A 44 -4.05 -18.07 2.92
C LYS A 44 -3.37 -17.98 4.27
N ASP A 45 -4.01 -17.30 5.21
CA ASP A 45 -3.54 -17.32 6.58
C ASP A 45 -4.22 -18.48 7.31
N ASP A 46 -3.46 -19.16 8.16
CA ASP A 46 -4.03 -20.07 9.12
C ASP A 46 -4.72 -19.25 10.23
N CYS A 47 -5.68 -19.85 10.93
CA CYS A 47 -6.55 -19.16 11.89
C CYS A 47 -5.75 -18.25 12.85
N VAL A 48 -6.15 -16.98 12.94
CA VAL A 48 -5.50 -15.99 13.80
C VAL A 48 -6.26 -15.91 15.12
N VAL A 49 -5.55 -15.91 16.24
CA VAL A 49 -6.14 -15.70 17.57
C VAL A 49 -6.12 -14.20 17.87
N GLU A 50 -7.27 -13.54 17.73
CA GLU A 50 -7.47 -12.19 18.26
C GLU A 50 -8.30 -12.27 19.54
N ASN A 51 -7.83 -11.61 20.60
CA ASN A 51 -8.55 -11.49 21.88
C ASN A 51 -9.03 -12.83 22.49
N GLY A 52 -8.29 -13.91 22.25
CA GLY A 52 -8.60 -15.25 22.77
C GLY A 52 -9.66 -16.03 21.97
N HIS A 53 -10.16 -15.49 20.86
CA HIS A 53 -11.07 -16.18 19.94
C HIS A 53 -10.31 -16.62 18.69
N LEU A 54 -10.53 -17.87 18.26
CA LEU A 54 -10.07 -18.37 16.98
C LEU A 54 -10.90 -17.73 15.87
N ILE A 55 -10.27 -16.85 15.09
CA ILE A 55 -10.89 -16.26 13.91
C ILE A 55 -10.35 -16.99 12.68
N GLU A 56 -11.25 -17.64 11.94
CA GLU A 56 -10.91 -18.18 10.62
C GLU A 56 -10.55 -17.03 9.69
N SER A 57 -9.31 -17.01 9.22
CA SER A 57 -8.86 -16.01 8.25
C SER A 57 -9.43 -16.37 6.87
N LYS A 58 -10.25 -15.48 6.31
CA LYS A 58 -10.78 -15.68 4.95
C LYS A 58 -9.63 -15.49 3.95
N PRO A 59 -9.47 -16.39 2.96
CA PRO A 59 -8.43 -16.22 1.95
C PRO A 59 -8.69 -14.94 1.13
N TYR A 60 -7.62 -14.16 0.92
CA TYR A 60 -7.67 -12.93 0.13
C TYR A 60 -6.45 -12.82 -0.79
N TYR A 61 -6.50 -11.92 -1.76
CA TYR A 61 -5.36 -11.60 -2.60
C TYR A 61 -4.73 -10.29 -2.14
N LEU A 62 -3.43 -10.30 -1.90
CA LEU A 62 -2.65 -9.10 -1.63
C LEU A 62 -2.12 -8.55 -2.95
N ALA A 63 -2.39 -7.28 -3.22
CA ALA A 63 -1.92 -6.60 -4.41
C ALA A 63 -0.55 -5.97 -4.16
N HIS A 64 0.43 -6.36 -4.98
CA HIS A 64 1.78 -5.84 -4.98
C HIS A 64 1.98 -4.90 -6.17
N SER A 65 2.59 -3.75 -5.91
CA SER A 65 2.98 -2.77 -6.93
C SER A 65 4.41 -2.33 -6.70
N ASN A 66 4.99 -1.56 -7.62
CA ASN A 66 6.34 -1.00 -7.46
C ASN A 66 6.47 -0.12 -6.20
N ILE A 67 5.36 0.43 -5.70
CA ILE A 67 5.31 1.21 -4.46
C ILE A 67 4.66 0.37 -3.38
N ALA A 68 5.45 -0.07 -2.40
CA ALA A 68 4.95 -0.77 -1.21
C ALA A 68 4.48 0.24 -0.16
N THR A 69 3.27 0.79 -0.32
CA THR A 69 2.70 1.77 0.63
C THR A 69 2.55 1.21 2.04
N LEU A 70 2.24 -0.09 2.18
CA LEU A 70 2.17 -0.76 3.48
C LEU A 70 3.53 -0.86 4.20
N ALA A 71 4.65 -0.83 3.47
CA ALA A 71 5.99 -0.79 4.08
C ALA A 71 6.26 0.53 4.81
N LEU A 72 5.47 1.58 4.57
CA LEU A 72 5.54 2.84 5.32
C LEU A 72 4.94 2.71 6.72
N LEU A 73 4.06 1.71 6.95
CA LEU A 73 3.41 1.45 8.23
C LEU A 73 4.22 0.47 9.10
N ASP A 74 5.23 -0.19 8.54
CA ASP A 74 6.08 -1.12 9.28
C ASP A 74 7.03 -0.33 10.22
N GLU A 75 6.71 -0.34 11.51
CA GLU A 75 7.51 0.31 12.54
C GLU A 75 8.89 -0.35 12.75
N LYS A 76 9.02 -1.64 12.43
CA LYS A 76 10.24 -2.43 12.61
C LYS A 76 11.25 -2.16 11.50
N HIS A 77 10.77 -1.98 10.28
CA HIS A 77 11.60 -1.73 9.10
C HIS A 77 11.24 -0.43 8.38
N LYS A 78 11.16 0.67 9.14
CA LYS A 78 10.80 2.04 8.69
C LYS A 78 11.34 2.39 7.28
N GLY A 79 10.53 2.15 6.25
CA GLY A 79 10.82 2.51 4.86
C GLY A 79 11.72 1.54 4.08
N THR A 80 11.98 0.33 4.57
CA THR A 80 12.67 -0.70 3.78
C THR A 80 11.67 -1.43 2.90
N ASN A 81 11.88 -1.41 1.58
CA ASN A 81 11.01 -2.12 0.64
C ASN A 81 11.18 -3.64 0.83
N TRP A 82 10.13 -4.30 1.34
CA TRP A 82 10.09 -5.76 1.56
C TRP A 82 10.44 -6.56 0.29
N TYR A 83 10.14 -6.02 -0.89
CA TYR A 83 10.42 -6.63 -2.18
C TYR A 83 11.94 -6.74 -2.46
N LEU A 84 12.76 -5.86 -1.86
CA LEU A 84 14.23 -5.95 -1.94
C LEU A 84 14.80 -7.09 -1.09
N LEU A 85 14.06 -7.53 -0.05
CA LEU A 85 14.48 -8.61 0.83
C LEU A 85 14.11 -10.00 0.29
N ARG A 86 13.09 -10.11 -0.58
CA ARG A 86 12.65 -11.37 -1.19
C ARG A 86 13.57 -11.89 -2.30
N ARG A 87 14.47 -11.04 -2.84
CA ARG A 87 15.40 -11.40 -3.94
C ARG A 87 16.76 -11.97 -3.48
N ARG A 88 16.88 -12.50 -2.26
CA ARG A 88 18.08 -13.24 -1.83
C ARG A 88 17.81 -14.72 -1.66
#